data_AF-A0A850GBI0-F1
#
_entry.id   AF-A0A850GBI0-F1
#
_cell.length_a   1.000
_cell.length_b   1.000
_cell.length_c   1.000
_cell.angle_alpha   90.00
_cell.angle_beta   90.00
_cell.angle_gamma   90.00
#
_symmetry.space_group_name_H-M   'P 1'
#
loop_
_entity.id
_entity.type
_entity.pdbx_description
1 polymer ?
#
loop_
_entity_poly.entity_id
_entity_poly.type
_entity_poly.pdbx_seq_one_letter_code
_entity_poly.pdbx_strand_id
1 'polypeptide(L)'
;MAVCGDGEVNGDEVCDDGVNDGSYAGCAEDCMSLGPHCGDAEVNGPETCDDANEDSADGCLASCIVPASCLEILEFDALAESGAYQVGVMGPDAVFEVDCDMDTDGGGWTGLLVTNTCNGDLESLVTAVEAAPTEGIDDTCRPFTQDAGGSHTYYWDIEFPPTFEAFYLSEFIIKANAGAGGTSDINPASFVQSDWASAGQGTLGDVSFGAAENTGPTTSFGATLAAGIDCFDCETVFPEDMATFAVDTTSSAFRIGWGEAGSQSEGWYPWWSGAVYLR
;
A
#
# COMPACT_ATOMS: atom_id res chain seq x y z
N MET A 1 47.27 28.08 -19.58
CA MET A 1 47.34 28.67 -18.23
C MET A 1 46.10 28.16 -17.57
N ALA A 2 46.20 27.60 -16.37
CA ALA A 2 45.02 27.09 -15.69
C ALA A 2 44.11 28.26 -15.31
N VAL A 3 42.84 28.20 -15.73
CA VAL A 3 41.85 29.26 -15.54
C VAL A 3 40.49 28.62 -15.27
N CYS A 4 40.05 28.71 -14.03
CA CYS A 4 38.69 28.38 -13.64
C CYS A 4 37.67 29.15 -14.49
N GLY A 5 36.72 28.43 -15.07
CA GLY A 5 35.72 28.94 -16.01
C GLY A 5 36.06 28.69 -17.48
N ASP A 6 37.08 27.88 -17.78
CA ASP A 6 37.42 27.53 -19.16
C ASP A 6 36.83 26.18 -19.62
N GLY A 7 36.15 25.47 -18.70
CA GLY A 7 35.43 24.23 -18.96
C GLY A 7 36.32 23.00 -19.06
N GLU A 8 37.59 23.09 -18.63
CA GLU A 8 38.55 21.99 -18.64
C GLU A 8 39.22 21.87 -17.27
N VAL A 9 39.01 20.76 -16.55
CA VAL A 9 39.65 20.53 -15.25
C VAL A 9 41.18 20.47 -15.39
N ASN A 10 41.88 21.48 -14.90
CA ASN A 10 43.32 21.56 -15.04
C ASN A 10 44.03 22.26 -13.86
N GLY A 11 45.32 21.97 -13.66
CA GLY A 11 46.04 22.49 -12.50
C GLY A 11 45.56 21.87 -11.18
N ASP A 12 45.15 22.72 -10.23
CA ASP A 12 44.69 22.34 -8.88
C ASP A 12 43.15 22.29 -8.77
N GLU A 13 42.43 22.45 -9.88
CA GLU A 13 40.97 22.45 -9.92
C GLU A 13 40.40 21.06 -9.60
N VAL A 14 39.31 21.03 -8.84
CA VAL A 14 38.54 19.82 -8.55
C VAL A 14 37.53 19.56 -9.66
N CYS A 15 36.93 20.62 -10.20
CA CYS A 15 36.00 20.57 -11.31
C CYS A 15 35.97 21.93 -12.04
N ASP A 16 35.49 21.95 -13.29
CA ASP A 16 35.22 23.17 -14.05
C ASP A 16 34.12 22.84 -15.08
N ASP A 17 32.91 23.36 -14.87
CA ASP A 17 31.76 23.16 -15.76
C ASP A 17 31.58 24.33 -16.76
N GLY A 18 32.52 25.29 -16.74
CA GLY A 18 32.51 26.52 -17.54
C GLY A 18 31.56 27.60 -17.03
N VAL A 19 30.66 27.29 -16.09
CA VAL A 19 29.72 28.23 -15.45
C VAL A 19 30.26 28.64 -14.08
N ASN A 20 30.65 27.65 -13.27
CA ASN A 20 31.22 27.77 -11.93
C ASN A 20 30.44 28.78 -11.07
N ASP A 21 29.15 28.52 -10.85
CA ASP A 21 28.24 29.38 -10.08
C ASP A 21 27.78 28.75 -8.75
N GLY A 22 28.33 27.59 -8.41
CA GLY A 22 27.94 26.82 -7.23
C GLY A 22 26.54 26.21 -7.33
N SER A 23 25.98 26.09 -8.54
CA SER A 23 24.68 25.44 -8.75
C SER A 23 24.71 23.94 -8.44
N TYR A 24 23.53 23.37 -8.27
CA TYR A 24 23.36 21.95 -7.98
C TYR A 24 23.91 21.07 -9.10
N ALA A 25 24.69 20.06 -8.74
CA ALA A 25 25.49 19.23 -9.65
C ALA A 25 26.50 20.01 -10.52
N GLY A 26 26.84 21.25 -10.13
CA GLY A 26 27.79 22.12 -10.79
C GLY A 26 29.10 22.29 -10.00
N CYS A 27 29.86 23.30 -10.37
CA CYS A 27 31.14 23.64 -9.75
C CYS A 27 31.06 24.93 -8.92
N ALA A 28 31.81 24.98 -7.81
CA ALA A 28 31.95 26.19 -7.03
C ALA A 28 32.65 27.32 -7.82
N GLU A 29 32.40 28.58 -7.44
CA GLU A 29 32.95 29.77 -8.13
C GLU A 29 34.48 29.82 -8.21
N ASP A 30 35.17 29.08 -7.35
CA ASP A 30 36.63 29.01 -7.31
C ASP A 30 37.21 27.72 -7.93
N CYS A 31 36.36 26.83 -8.47
CA CYS A 31 36.74 25.51 -9.01
C CYS A 31 37.45 24.58 -7.99
N MET A 32 37.45 24.93 -6.69
CA MET A 32 38.14 24.15 -5.65
C MET A 32 37.24 23.10 -4.99
N SER A 33 35.95 23.10 -5.30
CA SER A 33 35.00 22.09 -4.86
C SER A 33 33.84 21.93 -5.85
N LEU A 34 33.15 20.79 -5.76
CA LEU A 34 31.83 20.64 -6.35
C LEU A 34 30.84 21.55 -5.62
N GLY A 35 29.79 21.96 -6.32
CA GLY A 35 28.59 22.52 -5.71
C GLY A 35 27.78 21.45 -4.97
N PRO A 36 26.60 21.84 -4.44
CA PRO A 36 25.69 20.89 -3.80
C PRO A 36 25.28 19.77 -4.79
N HIS A 37 25.25 18.52 -4.36
CA HIS A 37 24.94 17.38 -5.24
C HIS A 37 24.53 16.14 -4.47
N CYS A 38 23.72 15.30 -5.13
CA CYS A 38 23.34 14.00 -4.57
C CYS A 38 24.55 13.15 -4.20
N GLY A 39 24.57 12.70 -2.94
CA GLY A 39 25.63 11.93 -2.33
C GLY A 39 26.64 12.78 -1.54
N ASP A 40 26.36 14.06 -1.29
CA ASP A 40 27.22 14.97 -0.52
C ASP A 40 26.93 14.96 1.00
N ALA A 41 25.98 14.12 1.42
CA ALA A 41 25.50 13.95 2.79
C ALA A 41 24.71 15.14 3.35
N GLU A 42 24.27 16.09 2.52
CA GLU A 42 23.43 17.21 2.93
C GLU A 42 22.19 17.33 2.03
N VAL A 43 20.98 17.21 2.57
CA VAL A 43 19.75 17.43 1.78
C VAL A 43 19.67 18.88 1.29
N ASN A 44 19.88 19.09 -0.01
CA ASN A 44 19.99 20.41 -0.61
C ASN A 44 19.43 20.46 -2.05
N GLY A 45 19.20 21.67 -2.57
CA GLY A 45 18.67 21.85 -3.91
C GLY A 45 17.32 21.12 -4.14
N PRO A 46 17.22 20.20 -5.11
CA PRO A 46 16.01 19.43 -5.43
C PRO A 46 15.83 18.12 -4.65
N GLU A 47 16.75 17.77 -3.76
CA GLU A 47 16.77 16.48 -3.06
C GLU A 47 15.63 16.36 -2.03
N THR A 48 15.11 15.14 -1.86
CA THR A 48 14.22 14.79 -0.74
C THR A 48 14.91 13.93 0.32
N CYS A 49 16.10 13.39 0.02
CA CYS A 49 16.98 12.65 0.91
C CYS A 49 18.43 12.74 0.40
N ASP A 50 19.41 12.49 1.27
CA ASP A 50 20.81 12.22 0.90
C ASP A 50 21.40 11.33 2.01
N ASP A 51 21.70 10.09 1.66
CA ASP A 51 22.22 9.05 2.55
C ASP A 51 23.71 8.75 2.29
N ALA A 52 24.34 9.54 1.42
CA ALA A 52 25.72 9.41 0.96
C ALA A 52 26.07 8.02 0.38
N ASN A 53 25.11 7.30 -0.20
CA ASN A 53 25.37 6.02 -0.85
C ASN A 53 24.54 5.83 -2.15
N GLU A 54 24.57 4.64 -2.75
CA GLU A 54 23.89 4.34 -4.04
C GLU A 54 22.87 3.18 -3.89
N ASP A 55 22.52 2.80 -2.66
CA ASP A 55 21.64 1.67 -2.33
C ASP A 55 20.17 2.08 -2.36
N SER A 56 19.49 1.82 -3.48
CA SER A 56 18.07 2.14 -3.66
C SER A 56 17.11 1.42 -2.69
N ALA A 57 17.58 0.52 -1.82
CA ALA A 57 16.76 -0.22 -0.87
C ALA A 57 16.53 0.48 0.49
N ASP A 58 17.30 1.51 0.81
CA ASP A 58 17.30 2.15 2.13
C ASP A 58 16.44 3.42 2.23
N GLY A 59 15.62 3.68 1.20
CA GLY A 59 14.66 4.77 1.19
C GLY A 59 15.22 6.05 0.58
N CYS A 60 16.44 6.02 0.04
CA CYS A 60 16.96 7.08 -0.79
C CYS A 60 17.51 6.51 -2.11
N LEU A 61 16.86 6.82 -3.24
CA LEU A 61 17.41 6.44 -4.54
C LEU A 61 18.74 7.18 -4.77
N ALA A 62 19.63 6.65 -5.62
CA ALA A 62 20.86 7.34 -6.03
C ALA A 62 20.62 8.61 -6.87
N SER A 63 19.36 9.05 -7.01
CA SER A 63 18.94 10.36 -7.50
C SER A 63 18.53 11.33 -6.39
N CYS A 64 18.71 10.95 -5.12
CA CYS A 64 18.37 11.68 -3.92
C CYS A 64 16.87 12.00 -3.81
N ILE A 65 16.08 11.01 -4.22
CA ILE A 65 14.62 11.01 -4.14
C ILE A 65 14.20 9.83 -3.28
N VAL A 66 13.39 10.08 -2.26
CA VAL A 66 12.66 9.04 -1.53
C VAL A 66 11.60 8.44 -2.48
N PRO A 67 11.66 7.13 -2.78
CA PRO A 67 10.67 6.50 -3.64
C PRO A 67 9.34 6.39 -2.91
N ALA A 68 8.25 6.76 -3.58
CA ALA A 68 6.91 6.69 -2.99
C ALA A 68 6.30 5.27 -3.09
N SER A 69 6.85 4.41 -3.94
CA SER A 69 6.38 3.03 -4.15
C SER A 69 7.49 2.12 -4.71
N CYS A 70 7.25 0.82 -4.69
CA CYS A 70 8.13 -0.16 -5.35
C CYS A 70 8.21 0.04 -6.87
N LEU A 71 7.16 0.58 -7.49
CA LEU A 71 7.16 0.89 -8.92
C LEU A 71 8.19 1.97 -9.26
N GLU A 72 8.27 3.03 -8.45
CA GLU A 72 9.27 4.09 -8.65
C GLU A 72 10.70 3.56 -8.52
N ILE A 73 10.94 2.62 -7.60
CA ILE A 73 12.23 1.94 -7.45
C ILE A 73 12.55 1.14 -8.72
N LEU A 74 11.61 0.34 -9.23
CA LEU A 74 11.82 -0.50 -10.40
C LEU A 74 11.99 0.33 -11.69
N GLU A 75 11.32 1.48 -11.79
CA GLU A 75 11.52 2.43 -12.89
C GLU A 75 12.89 3.11 -12.84
N PHE A 76 13.42 3.35 -11.63
CA PHE A 76 14.76 3.88 -11.43
C PHE A 76 15.85 2.84 -11.72
N ASP A 77 15.71 1.63 -11.17
CA ASP A 77 16.60 0.50 -11.38
C ASP A 77 15.82 -0.73 -11.88
N ALA A 78 15.85 -0.95 -13.18
CA ALA A 78 15.20 -2.09 -13.83
C ALA A 78 15.80 -3.46 -13.45
N LEU A 79 16.88 -3.49 -12.67
CA LEU A 79 17.48 -4.70 -12.11
C LEU A 79 17.16 -4.91 -10.63
N ALA A 80 16.31 -4.07 -10.03
CA ALA A 80 15.84 -4.25 -8.65
C ALA A 80 15.18 -5.64 -8.50
N GLU A 81 15.63 -6.40 -7.50
CA GLU A 81 15.11 -7.73 -7.19
C GLU A 81 13.99 -7.62 -6.15
N SER A 82 13.10 -8.62 -6.08
CA SER A 82 12.08 -8.67 -5.02
C SER A 82 12.72 -8.76 -3.62
N GLY A 83 12.15 -8.06 -2.65
CA GLY A 83 12.67 -8.05 -1.27
C GLY A 83 12.21 -6.84 -0.45
N ALA A 84 12.89 -6.60 0.67
CA ALA A 84 12.59 -5.48 1.55
C ALA A 84 13.19 -4.17 1.03
N TYR A 85 12.37 -3.13 0.93
CA TYR A 85 12.75 -1.78 0.55
C TYR A 85 12.12 -0.77 1.50
N GLN A 86 12.69 0.42 1.57
CA GLN A 86 12.08 1.55 2.25
C GLN A 86 11.39 2.49 1.25
N VAL A 87 10.14 2.87 1.53
CA VAL A 87 9.35 3.77 0.69
C VAL A 87 8.63 4.82 1.53
N GLY A 88 8.40 6.00 0.93
CA GLY A 88 7.65 7.11 1.52
C GLY A 88 6.25 7.24 0.94
N VAL A 89 5.36 6.25 1.14
CA VAL A 89 3.99 6.24 0.58
C VAL A 89 3.21 7.50 0.93
N MET A 90 3.34 7.98 2.18
CA MET A 90 2.66 9.18 2.67
C MET A 90 3.49 10.47 2.48
N GLY A 91 4.67 10.37 1.85
CA GLY A 91 5.61 11.45 1.62
C GLY A 91 7.03 11.15 2.10
N PRO A 92 8.01 12.01 1.75
CA PRO A 92 9.44 11.76 2.00
C PRO A 92 9.83 11.78 3.49
N ASP A 93 9.01 12.39 4.35
CA ASP A 93 9.26 12.46 5.79
C ASP A 93 8.74 11.21 6.55
N ALA A 94 8.06 10.29 5.87
CA ALA A 94 7.36 9.14 6.46
C ALA A 94 7.76 7.83 5.75
N VAL A 95 9.03 7.48 5.87
CA VAL A 95 9.61 6.29 5.26
C VAL A 95 9.43 5.06 6.16
N PHE A 96 8.99 3.95 5.59
CA PHE A 96 8.89 2.67 6.28
C PHE A 96 9.26 1.50 5.34
N GLU A 97 9.56 0.35 5.95
CA GLU A 97 9.91 -0.86 5.21
C GLU A 97 8.66 -1.54 4.63
N VAL A 98 8.73 -1.88 3.35
CA VAL A 98 7.73 -2.65 2.60
C VAL A 98 8.40 -3.85 1.93
N ASP A 99 7.60 -4.87 1.66
CA ASP A 99 8.01 -5.94 0.76
C ASP A 99 7.66 -5.54 -0.68
N CYS A 100 8.67 -5.43 -1.54
CA CYS A 100 8.52 -5.19 -2.96
C CYS A 100 8.54 -6.50 -3.74
N ASP A 101 7.49 -6.76 -4.51
CA ASP A 101 7.52 -7.78 -5.56
C ASP A 101 7.86 -7.10 -6.90
N MET A 102 9.08 -7.36 -7.37
CA MET A 102 9.64 -6.85 -8.62
C MET A 102 9.51 -7.84 -9.79
N ASP A 103 8.87 -9.00 -9.58
CA ASP A 103 8.83 -10.10 -10.53
C ASP A 103 7.42 -10.34 -11.10
N THR A 104 6.39 -10.33 -10.25
CA THR A 104 5.02 -10.70 -10.63
C THR A 104 4.45 -9.72 -11.63
N ASP A 105 3.98 -10.21 -12.78
CA ASP A 105 3.34 -9.40 -13.83
C ASP A 105 4.14 -8.13 -14.22
N GLY A 106 5.48 -8.19 -14.18
CA GLY A 106 6.36 -7.07 -14.51
C GLY A 106 6.83 -6.22 -13.32
N GLY A 107 6.46 -6.59 -12.09
CA GLY A 107 7.00 -6.02 -10.86
C GLY A 107 6.41 -4.66 -10.46
N GLY A 108 7.02 -4.04 -9.46
CA GLY A 108 6.67 -2.72 -8.93
C GLY A 108 5.57 -2.75 -7.86
N TRP A 109 5.30 -3.90 -7.27
CA TRP A 109 4.22 -4.07 -6.32
C TRP A 109 4.65 -3.71 -4.91
N THR A 110 3.90 -2.81 -4.26
CA THR A 110 4.16 -2.36 -2.90
C THR A 110 3.32 -3.14 -1.90
N GLY A 111 3.97 -4.00 -1.11
CA GLY A 111 3.35 -4.86 -0.12
C GLY A 111 3.01 -4.13 1.18
N LEU A 112 1.75 -4.20 1.57
CA LEU A 112 1.18 -3.59 2.76
C LEU A 112 0.66 -4.67 3.72
N LEU A 113 0.89 -4.45 5.01
CA LEU A 113 0.42 -5.28 6.11
C LEU A 113 -0.61 -4.52 6.94
N VAL A 114 -1.49 -5.27 7.63
CA VAL A 114 -2.52 -4.68 8.50
C VAL A 114 -1.92 -3.75 9.57
N THR A 115 -0.71 -4.05 10.06
CA THR A 115 -0.03 -3.22 11.07
C THR A 115 0.38 -1.83 10.56
N ASN A 116 0.56 -1.66 9.24
CA ASN A 116 0.90 -0.34 8.67
C ASN A 116 -0.23 0.68 8.86
N THR A 117 -1.46 0.21 9.10
CA THR A 117 -2.67 1.05 9.15
C THR A 117 -2.88 1.81 10.47
N CYS A 118 -2.01 1.58 11.45
CA CYS A 118 -2.16 2.08 12.82
C CYS A 118 -0.83 2.41 13.53
N ASN A 119 0.30 2.02 12.95
CA ASN A 119 1.64 2.26 13.51
C ASN A 119 2.23 3.61 13.06
N GLY A 120 1.51 4.34 12.20
CA GLY A 120 1.91 5.64 11.65
C GLY A 120 2.41 5.58 10.22
N ASP A 121 2.51 4.40 9.61
CA ASP A 121 3.01 4.24 8.24
C ASP A 121 1.98 4.68 7.19
N LEU A 122 0.71 4.32 7.39
CA LEU A 122 -0.40 4.64 6.49
C LEU A 122 -1.54 5.33 7.22
N GLU A 123 -2.22 6.24 6.51
CA GLU A 123 -3.53 6.73 6.91
C GLU A 123 -4.61 5.72 6.52
N SER A 124 -5.55 5.46 7.44
CA SER A 124 -6.69 4.61 7.14
C SER A 124 -7.94 5.04 7.92
N LEU A 125 -9.12 4.75 7.35
CA LEU A 125 -10.40 5.13 7.94
C LEU A 125 -11.43 4.01 7.77
N VAL A 126 -11.91 3.48 8.90
CA VAL A 126 -13.05 2.58 8.94
C VAL A 126 -14.35 3.40 8.99
N THR A 127 -15.25 3.15 8.04
CA THR A 127 -16.54 3.82 7.94
C THR A 127 -17.69 2.83 8.07
N ALA A 128 -18.60 3.12 9.00
CA ALA A 128 -19.87 2.41 9.12
C ALA A 128 -20.91 3.01 8.16
N VAL A 129 -21.35 2.25 7.16
CA VAL A 129 -22.55 2.56 6.37
C VAL A 129 -23.79 2.22 7.18
N GLU A 130 -23.78 1.03 7.78
CA GLU A 130 -24.76 0.57 8.76
C GLU A 130 -24.00 -0.07 9.91
N ALA A 131 -24.08 0.52 11.11
CA ALA A 131 -23.25 0.13 12.24
C ALA A 131 -23.72 -1.16 12.93
N ALA A 132 -22.77 -2.02 13.27
CA ALA A 132 -22.97 -3.21 14.09
C ALA A 132 -23.06 -2.84 15.59
N PRO A 133 -23.86 -3.56 16.39
CA PRO A 133 -23.89 -3.44 17.84
C PRO A 133 -22.54 -3.65 18.54
N THR A 134 -21.66 -4.49 17.98
CA THR A 134 -20.29 -4.71 18.47
C THR A 134 -19.32 -4.45 17.34
N GLU A 135 -18.38 -3.54 17.57
CA GLU A 135 -17.34 -3.15 16.62
C GLU A 135 -16.09 -2.74 17.38
N GLY A 136 -14.95 -2.76 16.70
CA GLY A 136 -13.70 -2.28 17.28
C GLY A 136 -12.51 -2.49 16.37
N ILE A 137 -11.35 -2.09 16.86
CA ILE A 137 -10.04 -2.38 16.28
C ILE A 137 -9.25 -3.03 17.40
N ASP A 138 -8.65 -4.19 17.13
CA ASP A 138 -7.86 -4.91 18.14
C ASP A 138 -6.44 -4.36 18.29
N ASP A 139 -5.66 -4.92 19.22
CA ASP A 139 -4.28 -4.49 19.50
C ASP A 139 -3.29 -4.76 18.34
N THR A 140 -3.72 -5.49 17.31
CA THR A 140 -2.97 -5.76 16.07
C THR A 140 -3.56 -4.97 14.88
N CYS A 141 -4.40 -3.98 15.16
CA CYS A 141 -4.93 -3.04 14.19
C CYS A 141 -5.94 -3.62 13.21
N ARG A 142 -6.55 -4.74 13.60
CA ARG A 142 -7.54 -5.41 12.77
C ARG A 142 -8.92 -4.91 13.16
N PRO A 143 -9.62 -4.18 12.27
CA PRO A 143 -11.01 -3.85 12.53
C PRO A 143 -11.83 -5.14 12.58
N PHE A 144 -12.89 -5.12 13.37
CA PHE A 144 -13.85 -6.21 13.42
C PHE A 144 -15.25 -5.69 13.67
N THR A 145 -16.21 -6.47 13.22
CA THR A 145 -17.62 -6.29 13.53
C THR A 145 -18.20 -7.59 14.07
N GLN A 146 -19.25 -7.47 14.87
CA GLN A 146 -20.12 -8.55 15.26
C GLN A 146 -21.50 -7.95 15.56
N ASP A 147 -22.55 -8.46 14.93
CA ASP A 147 -23.89 -8.01 15.23
C ASP A 147 -24.56 -8.82 16.37
N ALA A 148 -25.74 -8.33 16.78
CA ALA A 148 -26.60 -8.95 17.77
C ALA A 148 -28.00 -9.22 17.17
N GLY A 149 -28.02 -9.57 15.87
CA GLY A 149 -29.20 -9.58 15.02
C GLY A 149 -29.43 -8.23 14.35
N GLY A 150 -29.39 -8.22 13.01
CA GLY A 150 -29.55 -7.03 12.17
C GLY A 150 -28.67 -7.12 10.92
N SER A 151 -28.71 -6.10 10.08
CA SER A 151 -27.72 -5.91 9.02
C SER A 151 -26.66 -4.92 9.49
N HIS A 152 -25.45 -5.07 8.98
CA HIS A 152 -24.39 -4.10 9.13
C HIS A 152 -23.50 -4.09 7.90
N THR A 153 -22.93 -2.95 7.58
CA THR A 153 -22.07 -2.76 6.41
C THR A 153 -21.03 -1.71 6.71
N TYR A 154 -19.80 -2.04 6.41
CA TYR A 154 -18.62 -1.22 6.62
C TYR A 154 -17.76 -1.23 5.37
N TYR A 155 -16.96 -0.18 5.25
CA TYR A 155 -15.77 -0.23 4.43
C TYR A 155 -14.60 0.40 5.18
N TRP A 156 -13.40 0.04 4.76
CA TRP A 156 -12.15 0.51 5.31
C TRP A 156 -11.28 1.00 4.18
N ASP A 157 -11.02 2.30 4.19
CA ASP A 157 -10.16 2.98 3.24
C ASP A 157 -8.75 3.02 3.78
N ILE A 158 -7.79 2.56 2.98
CA ILE A 158 -6.36 2.61 3.24
C ILE A 158 -5.75 3.51 2.16
N GLU A 159 -5.21 4.65 2.57
CA GLU A 159 -4.66 5.64 1.65
C GLU A 159 -3.37 5.12 1.01
N PHE A 160 -3.27 5.32 -0.30
CA PHE A 160 -2.10 5.08 -1.12
C PHE A 160 -1.93 6.25 -2.11
N PRO A 161 -1.44 7.42 -1.63
CA PRO A 161 -1.29 8.63 -2.44
C PRO A 161 -0.50 8.51 -3.76
N PRO A 162 0.50 7.61 -3.92
CA PRO A 162 1.17 7.37 -5.21
C PRO A 162 0.21 6.87 -6.29
N THR A 163 -1.00 6.49 -5.90
CA THR A 163 -2.04 5.83 -6.68
C THR A 163 -1.69 4.43 -7.12
N PHE A 164 -2.71 3.63 -7.45
CA PHE A 164 -2.56 2.27 -7.98
C PHE A 164 -3.58 2.00 -9.09
N GLU A 165 -3.24 1.11 -10.00
CA GLU A 165 -4.08 0.63 -11.11
C GLU A 165 -4.42 -0.87 -11.02
N ALA A 166 -3.74 -1.60 -10.13
CA ALA A 166 -4.01 -2.99 -9.84
C ALA A 166 -3.62 -3.34 -8.40
N PHE A 167 -4.16 -4.45 -7.92
CA PHE A 167 -3.73 -5.06 -6.66
C PHE A 167 -3.68 -6.58 -6.79
N TYR A 168 -2.95 -7.23 -5.88
CA TYR A 168 -3.15 -8.64 -5.59
C TYR A 168 -3.09 -8.89 -4.08
N LEU A 169 -3.56 -10.06 -3.68
CA LEU A 169 -3.56 -10.50 -2.29
C LEU A 169 -2.60 -11.67 -2.16
N SER A 170 -1.77 -11.67 -1.11
CA SER A 170 -0.83 -12.76 -0.82
C SER A 170 -1.06 -13.33 0.56
N GLU A 171 -1.32 -14.64 0.62
CA GLU A 171 -1.64 -15.37 1.84
C GLU A 171 -2.72 -14.66 2.69
N PHE A 172 -3.63 -13.93 2.04
CA PHE A 172 -4.57 -13.03 2.70
C PHE A 172 -5.65 -13.84 3.41
N ILE A 173 -5.85 -13.60 4.70
CA ILE A 173 -6.79 -14.36 5.53
C ILE A 173 -7.88 -13.44 6.09
N ILE A 174 -9.13 -13.89 6.01
CA ILE A 174 -10.24 -13.37 6.81
C ILE A 174 -10.56 -14.30 7.95
N LYS A 175 -11.16 -13.77 9.02
CA LYS A 175 -11.59 -14.58 10.16
C LYS A 175 -13.03 -14.28 10.54
N ALA A 176 -13.84 -15.33 10.68
CA ALA A 176 -15.19 -15.23 11.20
C ALA A 176 -15.16 -14.76 12.66
N ASN A 177 -16.07 -13.85 13.01
CA ASN A 177 -16.20 -13.27 14.34
C ASN A 177 -17.66 -13.37 14.82
N ALA A 178 -18.27 -14.54 14.66
CA ALA A 178 -19.66 -14.75 15.05
C ALA A 178 -19.83 -14.76 16.57
N GLY A 179 -21.01 -14.35 17.05
CA GLY A 179 -21.41 -14.46 18.45
C GLY A 179 -21.95 -15.84 18.79
N ALA A 180 -22.02 -16.18 20.08
CA ALA A 180 -22.34 -17.53 20.51
C ALA A 180 -23.68 -18.05 19.97
N GLY A 181 -23.62 -19.09 19.13
CA GLY A 181 -24.80 -19.70 18.50
C GLY A 181 -25.16 -19.13 17.12
N GLY A 182 -24.37 -18.18 16.60
CA GLY A 182 -24.40 -17.75 15.20
C GLY A 182 -23.19 -18.25 14.41
N THR A 183 -23.19 -17.98 13.11
CA THR A 183 -22.14 -18.29 12.14
C THR A 183 -21.96 -17.10 11.22
N SER A 184 -20.73 -16.82 10.79
CA SER A 184 -20.49 -15.84 9.74
C SER A 184 -20.49 -16.58 8.41
N ASP A 185 -21.31 -16.08 7.47
CA ASP A 185 -21.74 -16.87 6.34
C ASP A 185 -21.47 -16.12 5.02
N ILE A 186 -20.59 -16.68 4.19
CA ILE A 186 -20.37 -16.20 2.81
C ILE A 186 -20.86 -17.28 1.87
N ASN A 187 -21.77 -16.95 0.95
CA ASN A 187 -22.27 -17.91 -0.03
C ASN A 187 -22.26 -17.33 -1.45
N PRO A 188 -21.31 -17.76 -2.30
CA PRO A 188 -21.11 -17.20 -3.65
C PRO A 188 -22.32 -17.39 -4.58
N ALA A 189 -23.17 -18.40 -4.31
CA ALA A 189 -24.35 -18.67 -5.12
C ALA A 189 -25.56 -17.79 -4.75
N SER A 190 -25.49 -17.10 -3.61
CA SER A 190 -26.62 -16.37 -3.03
C SER A 190 -26.36 -14.88 -2.89
N PHE A 191 -25.15 -14.49 -2.47
CA PHE A 191 -24.76 -13.09 -2.33
C PHE A 191 -23.28 -12.92 -2.67
N VAL A 192 -23.01 -11.88 -3.44
CA VAL A 192 -21.68 -11.36 -3.75
C VAL A 192 -21.81 -9.84 -3.69
N GLN A 193 -20.95 -9.18 -2.92
CA GLN A 193 -21.00 -7.74 -2.80
C GLN A 193 -20.74 -7.09 -4.17
N SER A 194 -21.57 -6.11 -4.52
CA SER A 194 -21.48 -5.38 -5.81
C SER A 194 -21.58 -3.86 -5.65
N ASP A 195 -21.79 -3.37 -4.43
CA ASP A 195 -21.91 -1.96 -4.08
C ASP A 195 -21.32 -1.74 -2.68
N TRP A 196 -20.56 -0.67 -2.48
CA TRP A 196 -19.94 -0.37 -1.19
C TRP A 196 -20.94 -0.04 -0.08
N ALA A 197 -22.18 0.33 -0.43
CA ALA A 197 -23.24 0.64 0.52
C ALA A 197 -23.98 -0.60 1.05
N SER A 198 -23.70 -1.81 0.53
CA SER A 198 -24.39 -3.03 0.97
C SER A 198 -23.45 -4.24 0.92
N ALA A 199 -22.98 -4.69 2.07
CA ALA A 199 -22.07 -5.83 2.20
C ALA A 199 -22.75 -7.11 2.73
N GLY A 200 -24.09 -7.14 2.83
CA GLY A 200 -24.82 -8.34 3.21
C GLY A 200 -26.23 -8.41 2.63
N GLN A 201 -26.77 -9.62 2.53
CA GLN A 201 -28.16 -9.86 2.14
C GLN A 201 -28.72 -11.13 2.80
N GLY A 202 -29.86 -11.00 3.48
CA GLY A 202 -30.52 -12.15 4.09
C GLY A 202 -29.85 -12.55 5.39
N THR A 203 -29.10 -13.65 5.37
CA THR A 203 -28.28 -14.20 6.49
C THR A 203 -26.82 -14.36 6.04
N LEU A 204 -26.36 -13.51 5.13
CA LEU A 204 -25.10 -13.68 4.41
C LEU A 204 -24.38 -12.34 4.31
N GLY A 205 -23.06 -12.44 4.28
CA GLY A 205 -22.12 -11.36 4.14
C GLY A 205 -21.13 -11.60 3.01
N ASP A 206 -20.19 -10.67 2.90
CA ASP A 206 -19.03 -10.80 2.03
C ASP A 206 -17.87 -9.97 2.60
N VAL A 207 -16.65 -10.30 2.17
CA VAL A 207 -15.46 -9.46 2.36
C VAL A 207 -14.87 -9.20 0.98
N SER A 208 -14.75 -7.93 0.61
CA SER A 208 -14.49 -7.51 -0.77
C SER A 208 -13.42 -6.43 -0.86
N PHE A 209 -12.82 -6.29 -2.04
CA PHE A 209 -11.60 -5.51 -2.27
C PHE A 209 -11.72 -4.70 -3.57
N GLY A 210 -11.17 -3.48 -3.58
CA GLY A 210 -11.08 -2.69 -4.80
C GLY A 210 -10.69 -1.24 -4.54
N ALA A 211 -10.85 -0.39 -5.55
CA ALA A 211 -10.67 1.05 -5.43
C ALA A 211 -11.87 1.70 -4.73
N ALA A 212 -11.61 2.63 -3.81
CA ALA A 212 -12.62 3.35 -3.05
C ALA A 212 -13.56 4.22 -3.93
N GLU A 213 -13.05 4.70 -5.07
CA GLU A 213 -13.75 5.56 -6.02
C GLU A 213 -14.65 4.78 -6.98
N ASN A 214 -14.48 3.45 -7.07
CA ASN A 214 -15.36 2.61 -7.86
C ASN A 214 -16.73 2.45 -7.18
N THR A 215 -17.76 2.10 -7.95
CA THR A 215 -19.13 1.91 -7.41
C THR A 215 -19.23 0.71 -6.46
N GLY A 216 -18.39 -0.30 -6.67
CA GLY A 216 -18.32 -1.48 -5.82
C GLY A 216 -16.97 -2.17 -5.95
N PRO A 217 -16.81 -3.35 -5.35
CA PRO A 217 -15.54 -4.07 -5.32
C PRO A 217 -15.14 -4.61 -6.69
N THR A 218 -13.83 -4.75 -6.87
CA THR A 218 -13.22 -5.43 -8.01
C THR A 218 -13.31 -6.96 -7.85
N THR A 219 -13.12 -7.45 -6.63
CA THR A 219 -13.24 -8.88 -6.28
C THR A 219 -13.70 -9.07 -4.83
N SER A 220 -14.07 -10.28 -4.45
CA SER A 220 -14.45 -10.61 -3.08
C SER A 220 -14.29 -12.10 -2.78
N PHE A 221 -14.39 -12.48 -1.50
CA PHE A 221 -14.51 -13.88 -1.12
C PHE A 221 -15.76 -14.51 -1.74
N GLY A 222 -16.90 -13.82 -1.72
CA GLY A 222 -18.13 -14.24 -2.40
C GLY A 222 -17.96 -14.41 -3.91
N ALA A 223 -17.06 -13.68 -4.56
CA ALA A 223 -16.81 -13.84 -5.99
C ALA A 223 -15.90 -15.05 -6.33
N THR A 224 -15.01 -15.43 -5.41
CA THR A 224 -13.89 -16.35 -5.69
C THR A 224 -14.03 -17.72 -5.02
N LEU A 225 -14.80 -17.83 -3.94
CA LEU A 225 -14.96 -19.09 -3.21
C LEU A 225 -15.66 -20.16 -4.04
N ALA A 226 -15.08 -21.37 -4.05
CA ALA A 226 -15.69 -22.54 -4.69
C ALA A 226 -16.86 -23.13 -3.88
N ALA A 227 -16.88 -22.90 -2.57
CA ALA A 227 -17.93 -23.33 -1.64
C ALA A 227 -18.14 -22.25 -0.59
N GLY A 228 -19.37 -22.10 -0.12
CA GLY A 228 -19.67 -21.13 0.93
C GLY A 228 -18.97 -21.45 2.25
N ILE A 229 -18.71 -20.39 3.02
CA ILE A 229 -18.24 -20.45 4.39
C ILE A 229 -19.46 -20.31 5.30
N ASP A 230 -19.52 -21.14 6.33
CA ASP A 230 -20.52 -21.09 7.40
C ASP A 230 -19.80 -21.58 8.65
N CYS A 231 -19.35 -20.65 9.49
CA CYS A 231 -18.54 -20.99 10.65
C CYS A 231 -18.57 -19.93 11.75
N PHE A 232 -18.29 -20.37 12.97
CA PHE A 232 -18.28 -19.50 14.15
C PHE A 232 -16.97 -18.68 14.29
N ASP A 233 -15.81 -19.30 14.05
CA ASP A 233 -14.48 -18.71 14.37
C ASP A 233 -13.37 -19.22 13.42
N CYS A 234 -13.73 -19.58 12.18
CA CYS A 234 -12.76 -20.11 11.22
C CYS A 234 -11.96 -19.01 10.52
N GLU A 235 -10.75 -19.37 10.11
CA GLU A 235 -9.88 -18.56 9.25
C GLU A 235 -9.98 -19.08 7.81
N THR A 236 -10.09 -18.18 6.85
CA THR A 236 -10.21 -18.52 5.43
C THR A 236 -9.21 -17.71 4.61
N VAL A 237 -8.36 -18.43 3.87
CA VAL A 237 -7.40 -17.85 2.93
C VAL A 237 -8.13 -17.45 1.65
N PHE A 238 -7.75 -16.30 1.07
CA PHE A 238 -8.25 -15.86 -0.22
C PHE A 238 -7.85 -16.85 -1.32
N PRO A 239 -8.79 -17.41 -2.10
CA PRO A 239 -8.50 -18.53 -3.01
C PRO A 239 -7.58 -18.20 -4.19
N GLU A 240 -7.62 -16.96 -4.68
CA GLU A 240 -6.87 -16.50 -5.86
C GLU A 240 -5.56 -15.82 -5.44
N ASP A 241 -4.77 -16.53 -4.65
CA ASP A 241 -3.46 -16.06 -4.16
C ASP A 241 -2.56 -15.60 -5.31
N MET A 242 -1.99 -14.40 -5.18
CA MET A 242 -1.18 -13.70 -6.19
C MET A 242 -1.86 -13.43 -7.54
N ALA A 243 -3.17 -13.65 -7.69
CA ALA A 243 -3.88 -13.23 -8.88
C ALA A 243 -4.02 -11.70 -8.90
N THR A 244 -3.69 -11.09 -10.05
CA THR A 244 -3.74 -9.63 -10.20
C THR A 244 -5.13 -9.17 -10.61
N PHE A 245 -5.62 -8.12 -9.95
CA PHE A 245 -6.92 -7.51 -10.17
C PHE A 245 -6.72 -6.06 -10.60
N ALA A 246 -7.03 -5.75 -11.86
CA ALA A 246 -7.02 -4.38 -12.35
C ALA A 246 -8.22 -3.59 -11.79
N VAL A 247 -8.01 -2.33 -11.41
CA VAL A 247 -9.09 -1.41 -11.05
C VAL A 247 -9.46 -0.53 -12.24
N ASP A 248 -10.76 -0.26 -12.41
CA ASP A 248 -11.27 0.51 -13.55
C ASP A 248 -10.83 1.98 -13.56
N THR A 249 -10.38 2.50 -12.41
CA THR A 249 -9.87 3.86 -12.25
C THR A 249 -8.63 3.84 -11.37
N THR A 250 -7.61 4.59 -11.76
CA THR A 250 -6.45 4.87 -10.91
C THR A 250 -6.95 5.53 -9.62
N SER A 251 -6.59 4.93 -8.49
CA SER A 251 -7.16 5.24 -7.18
C SER A 251 -6.05 5.57 -6.19
N SER A 252 -6.32 6.48 -5.25
CA SER A 252 -5.42 6.73 -4.12
C SER A 252 -5.88 6.06 -2.84
N ALA A 253 -6.91 5.21 -2.87
CA ALA A 253 -7.44 4.56 -1.68
C ALA A 253 -7.89 3.12 -1.98
N PHE A 254 -7.18 2.16 -1.39
CA PHE A 254 -7.57 0.76 -1.42
C PHE A 254 -8.69 0.55 -0.39
N ARG A 255 -9.81 -0.01 -0.83
CA ARG A 255 -10.99 -0.22 -0.01
C ARG A 255 -11.22 -1.71 0.25
N ILE A 256 -11.40 -2.03 1.52
CA ILE A 256 -11.93 -3.32 1.97
C ILE A 256 -13.37 -3.13 2.44
N GLY A 257 -14.33 -3.75 1.76
CA GLY A 257 -15.75 -3.75 2.17
C GLY A 257 -16.09 -5.01 2.93
N TRP A 258 -16.88 -4.91 4.00
CA TRP A 258 -17.40 -6.10 4.67
C TRP A 258 -18.69 -5.82 5.43
N GLY A 259 -19.41 -6.89 5.71
CA GLY A 259 -20.59 -6.83 6.53
C GLY A 259 -21.31 -8.17 6.54
N GLU A 260 -22.44 -8.16 7.22
CA GLU A 260 -23.35 -9.29 7.30
C GLU A 260 -24.77 -8.74 7.31
N ALA A 261 -25.71 -9.59 6.92
CA ALA A 261 -27.12 -9.33 7.13
C ALA A 261 -27.69 -10.53 7.86
N GLY A 262 -28.66 -10.30 8.75
CA GLY A 262 -29.37 -11.43 9.33
C GLY A 262 -29.96 -11.17 10.68
N SER A 263 -30.20 -12.26 11.38
CA SER A 263 -30.75 -12.25 12.75
C SER A 263 -29.89 -13.02 13.73
N GLN A 264 -28.79 -13.61 13.25
CA GLN A 264 -27.83 -14.26 14.13
C GLN A 264 -26.85 -13.22 14.67
N SER A 265 -25.84 -13.65 15.40
CA SER A 265 -24.71 -12.80 15.75
C SER A 265 -23.56 -13.12 14.82
N GLU A 266 -23.35 -12.28 13.81
CA GLU A 266 -22.52 -12.54 12.63
C GLU A 266 -21.50 -11.41 12.49
N GLY A 267 -20.34 -11.67 11.89
CA GLY A 267 -19.34 -10.63 11.68
C GLY A 267 -17.97 -11.14 11.27
N TRP A 268 -17.07 -10.23 10.95
CA TRP A 268 -15.78 -10.56 10.35
C TRP A 268 -14.64 -9.70 10.92
N TYR A 269 -13.45 -10.29 10.96
CA TYR A 269 -12.20 -9.58 10.75
C TYR A 269 -11.92 -9.61 9.24
N PRO A 270 -12.05 -8.49 8.53
CA PRO A 270 -11.90 -8.45 7.07
C PRO A 270 -10.42 -8.54 6.64
N TRP A 271 -9.48 -8.39 7.56
CA TRP A 271 -8.05 -8.64 7.37
C TRP A 271 -7.46 -9.23 8.66
N TRP A 272 -7.30 -10.55 8.71
CA TRP A 272 -6.73 -11.27 9.86
C TRP A 272 -5.21 -11.37 9.79
N SER A 273 -4.68 -11.70 8.60
CA SER A 273 -3.25 -11.80 8.27
C SER A 273 -3.03 -11.81 6.75
N GLY A 274 -1.78 -11.89 6.32
CA GLY A 274 -1.38 -11.80 4.91
C GLY A 274 -1.19 -10.35 4.47
N ALA A 275 -0.93 -10.16 3.19
CA ALA A 275 -0.54 -8.88 2.60
C ALA A 275 -1.45 -8.46 1.44
N VAL A 276 -1.55 -7.15 1.25
CA VAL A 276 -2.13 -6.51 0.07
C VAL A 276 -0.99 -5.88 -0.70
N TYR A 277 -0.89 -6.15 -2.00
CA TYR A 277 0.11 -5.53 -2.87
C TYR A 277 -0.58 -4.59 -3.84
N LEU A 278 -0.09 -3.35 -3.93
CA LEU A 278 -0.64 -2.30 -4.80
C LEU A 278 0.39 -1.89 -5.86
N ARG A 279 -0.07 -1.67 -7.09
CA ARG A 279 0.72 -1.14 -8.21
C ARG A 279 -0.14 -0.27 -9.10
#